data_AF-A0A2I7KD53-F1
#
_entry.id   AF-A0A2I7KD53-F1
#
_cell.length_a   1.000
_cell.length_b   1.000
_cell.length_c   1.000
_cell.angle_alpha   90.00
_cell.angle_beta   90.00
_cell.angle_gamma   90.00
#
_symmetry.space_group_name_H-M   'P 1'
#
loop_
_entity.id
_entity.type
_entity.pdbx_description
1 polymer ?
#
loop_
_entity_poly.entity_id
_entity_poly.type
_entity_poly.pdbx_seq_one_letter_code
_entity_poly.pdbx_strand_id
1 'polypeptide(L)'
;MGRLIYLFLIAPWWVYAAAAAGFLYLSEQVYQNELKEQADATAALAQPVPGRVDLSAFDRQSDVGLADEVHIGGWINTDFNYHLRKTKKGRVRTEGYMYVLQGAADTSSTKQVRAIILMSEREKADFISRISEFQVPGKLDETGHSYFAFNGVRTNAGSFSDLVEDAFKEQGLTKGPDFIVVEPFWEGREKGLTYAGDPQRLRGNLWKLSGVLLVLAAIKFGLARRSKQRQSERDAASVERAIFASSPIASAGEKGARFGRPDPGVSQPKTLRQTAARVQKTLPERSSPELQSEEGGEDHGLAKAGFMRRFTQASRKSQMILLGMVFILPFCVMKPAFGGMVLPVAFMVYIYWSIGAKAATSVRKALEEVGLLKPRISRLAKQDPFSRLEAQARNIR
;
A
#
# COMPACT_ATOMS: atom_id res chain seq x y z
N MET A 1 12.95 -15.58 -3.35
CA MET A 1 13.51 -14.30 -3.83
C MET A 1 13.79 -14.34 -5.32
N GLY A 2 14.63 -15.26 -5.84
CA GLY A 2 15.04 -15.27 -7.25
C GLY A 2 13.92 -15.28 -8.31
N ARG A 3 12.83 -16.04 -8.08
CA ARG A 3 11.68 -16.07 -9.02
C ARG A 3 10.95 -14.72 -9.17
N LEU A 4 10.88 -13.91 -8.11
CA LEU A 4 10.24 -12.59 -8.17
C LEU A 4 11.10 -11.58 -8.92
N ILE A 5 12.42 -11.63 -8.70
CA ILE A 5 13.38 -10.79 -9.43
C ILE A 5 13.35 -11.12 -10.92
N TYR A 6 13.27 -12.41 -11.26
CA TYR A 6 13.17 -12.85 -12.66
C TYR A 6 11.87 -12.41 -13.34
N LEU A 7 10.73 -12.55 -12.66
CA LEU A 7 9.44 -12.04 -13.16
C LEU A 7 9.48 -10.51 -13.34
N PHE A 8 10.08 -9.80 -12.39
CA PHE A 8 10.30 -8.37 -12.51
C PHE A 8 11.16 -8.07 -13.73
N LEU A 9 12.22 -8.81 -14.03
CA LEU A 9 13.09 -8.57 -15.19
C LEU A 9 12.44 -8.92 -16.54
N ILE A 10 11.45 -9.81 -16.60
CA ILE A 10 10.75 -10.16 -17.86
C ILE A 10 9.53 -9.26 -18.13
N ALA A 11 9.02 -8.59 -17.10
CA ALA A 11 7.80 -7.79 -17.22
C ALA A 11 7.85 -6.81 -18.43
N PRO A 12 6.75 -6.67 -19.19
CA PRO A 12 6.65 -5.67 -20.25
C PRO A 12 6.82 -4.24 -19.73
N TRP A 13 7.27 -3.31 -20.59
CA TRP A 13 7.49 -1.91 -20.23
C TRP A 13 6.24 -1.23 -19.63
N TRP A 14 5.05 -1.57 -20.12
CA TRP A 14 3.78 -0.97 -19.67
C TRP A 14 3.45 -1.31 -18.20
N VAL A 15 3.93 -2.45 -17.68
CA VAL A 15 3.75 -2.82 -16.27
C VAL A 15 4.46 -1.81 -15.36
N TYR A 16 5.68 -1.41 -15.72
CA TYR A 16 6.44 -0.43 -14.94
C TYR A 16 5.84 0.96 -15.06
N ALA A 17 5.36 1.35 -16.25
CA ALA A 17 4.69 2.63 -16.43
C ALA A 17 3.41 2.72 -15.57
N ALA A 18 2.59 1.66 -15.57
CA ALA A 18 1.39 1.59 -14.73
C ALA A 18 1.74 1.58 -13.23
N ALA A 19 2.79 0.85 -12.82
CA ALA A 19 3.27 0.87 -11.44
C ALA A 19 3.77 2.27 -11.04
N ALA A 20 4.54 2.95 -11.87
CA ALA A 20 5.02 4.32 -11.63
C ALA A 20 3.85 5.30 -11.43
N ALA A 21 2.85 5.24 -12.31
CA ALA A 21 1.62 6.04 -12.17
C ALA A 21 0.88 5.72 -10.86
N GLY A 22 0.77 4.43 -10.50
CA GLY A 22 0.18 4.00 -9.24
C GLY A 22 0.93 4.53 -8.00
N PHE A 23 2.26 4.50 -8.02
CA PHE A 23 3.08 5.05 -6.93
C PHE A 23 2.98 6.57 -6.83
N LEU A 24 2.90 7.29 -7.96
CA LEU A 24 2.66 8.74 -7.95
C LEU A 24 1.30 9.06 -7.33
N TYR A 25 0.25 8.38 -7.77
CA TYR A 25 -1.08 8.55 -7.22
C TYR A 25 -1.11 8.25 -5.71
N LEU A 26 -0.52 7.13 -5.29
CA LEU A 26 -0.43 6.78 -3.86
C LEU A 26 0.37 7.82 -3.07
N SER A 27 1.45 8.36 -3.65
CA SER A 27 2.26 9.39 -3.00
C SER A 27 1.47 10.67 -2.73
N GLU A 28 0.62 11.07 -3.67
CA GLU A 28 -0.23 12.23 -3.52
C GLU A 28 -1.33 11.97 -2.48
N GLN A 29 -1.95 10.79 -2.51
CA GLN A 29 -2.97 10.41 -1.51
C GLN A 29 -2.39 10.38 -0.09
N VAL A 30 -1.20 9.81 0.10
CA VAL A 30 -0.53 9.81 1.41
C VAL A 30 -0.20 11.25 1.81
N TYR A 31 0.39 12.04 0.91
CA TYR A 31 0.75 13.43 1.19
C TYR A 31 -0.45 14.29 1.62
N GLN A 32 -1.58 14.17 0.91
CA GLN A 32 -2.80 14.92 1.24
C GLN A 32 -3.41 14.48 2.58
N ASN A 33 -3.38 13.18 2.89
CA ASN A 33 -3.85 12.69 4.19
C ASN A 33 -2.98 13.21 5.33
N GLU A 34 -1.65 13.17 5.19
CA GLU A 34 -0.71 13.66 6.19
C GLU A 34 -0.84 15.19 6.40
N LEU A 35 -1.05 15.96 5.32
CA LEU A 35 -1.35 17.39 5.42
C LEU A 35 -2.67 17.64 6.15
N LYS A 36 -3.69 16.83 5.87
CA LYS A 36 -4.98 16.93 6.56
C LYS A 36 -4.82 16.61 8.04
N GLU A 37 -4.14 15.53 8.40
CA GLU A 37 -3.87 15.17 9.80
C GLU A 37 -3.11 16.29 10.53
N GLN A 38 -2.11 16.89 9.88
CA GLN A 38 -1.40 18.04 10.43
C GLN A 38 -2.31 19.26 10.62
N ALA A 39 -3.17 19.56 9.64
CA ALA A 39 -4.13 20.66 9.72
C ALA A 39 -5.19 20.43 10.80
N ASP A 40 -5.74 19.22 10.88
CA ASP A 40 -6.72 18.81 11.88
C ASP A 40 -6.11 18.88 13.29
N ALA A 41 -4.86 18.43 13.47
CA ALA A 41 -4.18 18.51 14.77
C ALA A 41 -3.87 19.95 15.19
N THR A 42 -3.48 20.81 14.23
CA THR A 42 -3.27 22.24 14.48
C THR A 42 -4.59 22.94 14.84
N ALA A 43 -5.67 22.61 14.14
CA ALA A 43 -7.01 23.13 14.41
C ALA A 43 -7.54 22.64 15.75
N ALA A 44 -7.31 21.37 16.10
CA ALA A 44 -7.64 20.81 17.41
C ALA A 44 -6.91 21.60 18.50
N LEU A 45 -5.60 21.83 18.38
CA LEU A 45 -4.82 22.60 19.37
C LEU A 45 -5.34 24.03 19.59
N ALA A 46 -5.90 24.66 18.55
CA ALA A 46 -6.51 25.98 18.65
C ALA A 46 -7.88 25.98 19.36
N GLN A 47 -8.53 24.82 19.45
CA GLN A 47 -9.81 24.63 20.15
C GLN A 47 -9.58 24.18 21.61
N PRO A 48 -10.53 24.48 22.51
CA PRO A 48 -10.51 23.91 23.85
C PRO A 48 -10.60 22.38 23.78
N VAL A 49 -10.09 21.71 24.81
CA VAL A 49 -10.21 20.26 24.97
C VAL A 49 -11.70 19.86 24.90
N PRO A 50 -12.05 18.78 24.19
CA PRO A 50 -13.40 18.23 24.23
C PRO A 50 -13.90 18.06 25.67
N GLY A 51 -15.19 18.30 25.87
CA GLY A 51 -15.83 18.09 27.17
C GLY A 51 -15.62 16.64 27.62
N ARG A 52 -15.36 16.42 28.91
CA ARG A 52 -15.23 15.07 29.46
C ARG A 52 -16.58 14.36 29.41
N VAL A 53 -16.65 13.24 28.71
CA VAL A 53 -17.86 12.40 28.60
C VAL A 53 -17.67 11.09 29.35
N ASP A 54 -18.69 10.67 30.10
CA ASP A 54 -18.70 9.35 30.72
C ASP A 54 -18.84 8.25 29.66
N LEU A 55 -18.04 7.18 29.74
CA LEU A 55 -18.08 6.10 28.76
C LEU A 55 -19.48 5.48 28.60
N SER A 56 -20.31 5.43 29.65
CA SER A 56 -21.67 4.91 29.55
C SER A 56 -22.56 5.74 28.62
N ALA A 57 -22.27 7.04 28.48
CA ALA A 57 -23.00 7.99 27.64
C ALA A 57 -22.25 8.38 26.35
N PHE A 58 -21.08 7.81 26.11
CA PHE A 58 -20.23 8.15 24.97
C PHE A 58 -20.88 7.73 23.64
N ASP A 59 -21.03 8.69 22.74
CA ASP A 59 -21.40 8.49 21.34
C ASP A 59 -20.21 8.84 20.44
N ARG A 60 -19.81 7.86 19.62
CA ARG A 60 -18.66 8.00 18.72
C ARG A 60 -18.86 9.11 17.68
N GLN A 61 -20.09 9.48 17.35
CA GLN A 61 -20.37 10.48 16.32
C GLN A 61 -20.35 11.91 16.86
N SER A 62 -20.77 12.14 18.10
CA SER A 62 -20.86 13.48 18.71
C SER A 62 -19.64 13.83 19.57
N ASP A 63 -19.03 12.84 20.21
CA ASP A 63 -18.06 13.09 21.30
C ASP A 63 -16.59 12.96 20.85
N VAL A 64 -16.38 12.71 19.56
CA VAL A 64 -15.06 12.69 18.93
C VAL A 64 -14.80 14.07 18.31
N GLY A 65 -13.81 14.77 18.85
CA GLY A 65 -13.38 16.08 18.37
C GLY A 65 -12.54 16.02 17.09
N LEU A 66 -11.98 17.18 16.71
CA LEU A 66 -11.02 17.26 15.62
C LEU A 66 -9.77 16.42 15.92
N ALA A 67 -9.09 15.96 14.87
CA ALA A 67 -7.96 15.04 14.96
C ALA A 67 -8.24 13.75 15.75
N ASP A 68 -9.51 13.32 15.76
CA ASP A 68 -9.97 12.16 16.54
C ASP A 68 -9.70 12.30 18.06
N GLU A 69 -9.58 13.52 18.57
CA GLU A 69 -9.39 13.81 20.00
C GLU A 69 -10.63 13.37 20.80
N VAL A 70 -10.40 12.71 21.93
CA VAL A 70 -11.45 12.25 22.84
C VAL A 70 -11.07 12.56 24.28
N HIS A 71 -12.06 12.93 25.08
CA HIS A 71 -11.89 13.11 26.51
C HIS A 71 -12.93 12.27 27.24
N ILE A 72 -12.50 11.07 27.67
CA ILE A 72 -13.40 10.08 28.25
C ILE A 72 -13.17 9.94 29.75
N GLY A 73 -14.26 9.66 30.46
CA GLY A 73 -14.27 9.27 31.86
C GLY A 73 -14.75 7.85 32.03
N GLY A 74 -14.09 7.10 32.91
CA GLY A 74 -14.49 5.73 33.24
C GLY A 74 -13.63 5.15 34.34
N TRP A 75 -13.96 3.96 34.80
CA TRP A 75 -13.14 3.21 35.75
C TRP A 75 -12.48 2.02 35.05
N ILE A 76 -11.34 1.59 35.58
CA ILE A 76 -10.57 0.47 35.01
C ILE A 76 -11.03 -0.81 35.67
N ASN A 77 -11.58 -1.74 34.88
CA ASN A 77 -11.93 -3.05 35.39
C ASN A 77 -10.68 -3.95 35.42
N THR A 78 -10.13 -4.13 36.62
CA THR A 78 -8.88 -4.86 36.83
C THR A 78 -8.98 -6.35 36.52
N ASP A 79 -10.18 -6.92 36.57
CA ASP A 79 -10.41 -8.34 36.29
C ASP A 79 -10.21 -8.66 34.79
N PHE A 80 -10.34 -7.65 33.94
CA PHE A 80 -10.17 -7.78 32.49
C PHE A 80 -8.86 -7.18 31.96
N ASN A 81 -7.94 -6.80 32.86
CA ASN A 81 -6.62 -6.35 32.44
C ASN A 81 -5.83 -7.52 31.87
N TYR A 82 -5.30 -7.35 30.66
CA TYR A 82 -4.70 -8.45 29.92
C TYR A 82 -3.29 -8.12 29.43
N HIS A 83 -2.39 -9.08 29.55
CA HIS A 83 -1.03 -8.97 29.03
C HIS A 83 -0.94 -9.57 27.62
N LEU A 84 -0.86 -8.70 26.62
CA LEU A 84 -0.84 -9.06 25.20
C LEU A 84 0.58 -9.43 24.77
N ARG A 85 0.84 -10.73 24.54
CA ARG A 85 2.17 -11.20 24.11
C ARG A 85 2.13 -12.00 22.81
N LYS A 86 2.69 -11.45 21.72
CA LYS A 86 2.91 -12.16 20.46
C LYS A 86 4.26 -12.85 20.48
N THR A 87 4.28 -14.18 20.51
CA THR A 87 5.53 -14.96 20.40
C THR A 87 5.68 -15.57 18.99
N LYS A 88 6.92 -15.68 18.50
CA LYS A 88 7.22 -16.38 17.25
C LYS A 88 8.52 -17.16 17.42
N LYS A 89 8.42 -18.50 17.32
CA LYS A 89 9.54 -19.43 17.57
C LYS A 89 10.19 -19.21 18.94
N GLY A 90 9.37 -19.12 19.98
CA GLY A 90 9.82 -18.91 21.37
C GLY A 90 10.33 -17.51 21.71
N ARG A 91 10.46 -16.58 20.75
CA ARG A 91 10.86 -15.18 21.02
C ARG A 91 9.66 -14.24 21.02
N VAL A 92 9.59 -13.34 22.00
CA VAL A 92 8.60 -12.27 22.06
C VAL A 92 8.85 -11.28 20.92
N ARG A 93 7.82 -11.05 20.10
CA ARG A 93 7.84 -10.10 18.98
C ARG A 93 7.17 -8.80 19.35
N THR A 94 6.08 -8.88 20.08
CA THR A 94 5.30 -7.71 20.49
C THR A 94 4.74 -8.02 21.85
N GLU A 95 4.81 -7.03 22.74
CA GLU A 95 4.34 -7.10 24.10
C GLU A 95 3.62 -5.78 24.40
N GLY A 96 2.53 -5.86 25.14
CA GLY A 96 1.71 -4.71 25.52
C GLY A 96 0.66 -5.10 26.53
N TYR A 97 0.04 -4.12 27.16
CA TYR A 97 -0.94 -4.27 28.21
C TYR A 97 -2.25 -3.65 27.76
N MET A 98 -3.34 -4.41 27.91
CA MET A 98 -4.68 -3.95 27.63
C MET A 98 -5.37 -3.64 28.95
N TYR A 99 -5.83 -2.41 29.08
CA TYR A 99 -6.67 -1.96 30.19
C TYR A 99 -8.08 -1.73 29.67
N VAL A 100 -9.05 -2.38 30.29
CA VAL A 100 -10.47 -2.28 29.93
C VAL A 100 -11.12 -1.17 30.73
N LEU A 101 -11.73 -0.23 30.03
CA LEU A 101 -12.44 0.89 30.64
C LEU A 101 -13.95 0.66 30.57
N GLN A 102 -14.59 0.92 31.70
CA GLN A 102 -16.04 0.82 31.88
C GLN A 102 -16.58 2.18 32.31
N GLY A 103 -17.83 2.47 31.94
CA GLY A 103 -18.49 3.73 32.31
C GLY A 103 -19.11 3.66 33.70
N ALA A 104 -19.61 4.78 34.21
CA ALA A 104 -20.14 4.84 35.58
C ALA A 104 -21.36 3.94 35.82
N ALA A 105 -22.16 3.66 34.79
CA ALA A 105 -23.35 2.80 34.89
C ALA A 105 -23.04 1.31 34.66
N ASP A 106 -21.80 0.98 34.28
CA ASP A 106 -21.39 -0.40 34.05
C ASP A 106 -20.92 -1.02 35.39
N THR A 107 -21.29 -2.28 35.63
CA THR A 107 -20.89 -3.04 36.82
C THR A 107 -19.65 -3.92 36.55
N SER A 108 -19.01 -4.45 37.59
CA SER A 108 -17.88 -5.40 37.46
C SER A 108 -18.18 -6.66 36.65
N SER A 109 -19.45 -7.08 36.59
CA SER A 109 -19.89 -8.22 35.78
C SER A 109 -20.24 -7.86 34.34
N THR A 110 -20.22 -6.58 33.97
CA THR A 110 -20.52 -6.11 32.61
C THR A 110 -19.43 -6.59 31.66
N LYS A 111 -19.83 -7.40 30.67
CA LYS A 111 -18.90 -7.95 29.65
C LYS A 111 -18.83 -7.12 28.37
N GLN A 112 -19.68 -6.10 28.26
CA GLN A 112 -19.64 -5.17 27.15
C GLN A 112 -18.59 -4.10 27.40
N VAL A 113 -17.55 -4.07 26.58
CA VAL A 113 -16.43 -3.13 26.69
C VAL A 113 -16.68 -1.92 25.79
N ARG A 114 -16.55 -0.73 26.35
CA ARG A 114 -16.76 0.55 25.65
C ARG A 114 -15.45 1.18 25.19
N ALA A 115 -14.40 1.09 25.99
CA ALA A 115 -13.08 1.54 25.58
C ALA A 115 -11.99 0.62 26.11
N ILE A 116 -10.87 0.60 25.40
CA ILE A 116 -9.61 0.03 25.92
C ILE A 116 -8.48 1.02 25.75
N ILE A 117 -7.51 0.94 26.64
CA ILE A 117 -6.20 1.56 26.48
C ILE A 117 -5.18 0.46 26.25
N LEU A 118 -4.34 0.64 25.23
CA LEU A 118 -3.21 -0.23 24.94
C LEU A 118 -1.92 0.49 25.33
N MET A 119 -1.12 -0.13 26.19
CA MET A 119 0.12 0.44 26.71
C MET A 119 1.29 -0.49 26.42
N SER A 120 2.45 0.09 26.11
CA SER A 120 3.74 -0.58 26.26
C SER A 120 4.11 -0.74 27.74
N GLU A 121 5.14 -1.54 28.02
CA GLU A 121 5.66 -1.71 29.39
C GLU A 121 6.10 -0.38 30.02
N ARG A 122 6.72 0.50 29.23
CA ARG A 122 7.11 1.83 29.67
C ARG A 122 5.90 2.70 30.00
N GLU A 123 4.92 2.77 29.10
CA GLU A 123 3.71 3.57 29.32
C GLU A 123 2.91 3.08 30.52
N LYS A 124 2.85 1.76 30.73
CA LYS A 124 2.25 1.18 31.94
C LYS A 124 2.98 1.63 33.20
N ALA A 125 4.31 1.58 33.22
CA ALA A 125 5.11 2.03 34.37
C ALA A 125 4.88 3.52 34.64
N ASP A 126 4.88 4.34 33.58
CA ASP A 126 4.61 5.77 33.65
C ASP A 126 3.19 6.05 34.17
N PHE A 127 2.18 5.34 33.67
CA PHE A 127 0.79 5.42 34.13
C PHE A 127 0.65 5.09 35.61
N ILE A 128 1.25 3.99 36.07
CA ILE A 128 1.20 3.58 37.49
C ILE A 128 1.86 4.66 38.37
N SER A 129 2.98 5.23 37.93
CA SER A 129 3.70 6.26 38.70
C SER A 129 2.92 7.57 38.83
N ARG A 130 2.02 7.85 37.89
CA ARG A 130 1.25 9.11 37.76
C ARG A 130 -0.27 8.88 37.86
N ILE A 131 -0.69 7.76 38.43
CA ILE A 131 -2.09 7.32 38.43
C ILE A 131 -3.04 8.36 39.06
N SER A 132 -2.56 9.11 40.05
CA SER A 132 -3.30 10.18 40.72
C SER A 132 -3.62 11.37 39.80
N GLU A 133 -2.84 11.61 38.74
CA GLU A 133 -3.10 12.69 37.77
C GLU A 133 -4.30 12.38 36.88
N PHE A 134 -4.57 11.10 36.65
CA PHE A 134 -5.71 10.65 35.85
C PHE A 134 -6.97 10.44 36.69
N GLN A 135 -6.83 10.34 38.01
CA GLN A 135 -7.95 10.11 38.90
C GLN A 135 -8.81 11.37 39.02
N VAL A 136 -10.13 11.22 38.94
CA VAL A 136 -11.08 12.30 39.17
C VAL A 136 -11.33 12.41 40.68
N PRO A 137 -10.89 13.49 41.35
CA PRO A 137 -11.01 13.60 42.80
C PRO A 137 -12.46 13.53 43.26
N GLY A 138 -12.73 12.74 44.30
CA GLY A 138 -14.06 12.63 44.91
C GLY A 138 -15.11 11.88 44.08
N LYS A 139 -14.75 11.33 42.90
CA LYS A 139 -15.65 10.51 42.08
C LYS A 139 -15.25 9.04 42.19
N LEU A 140 -16.09 8.26 42.85
CA LEU A 140 -16.05 6.80 42.87
C LEU A 140 -17.21 6.27 42.04
N ASP A 141 -17.06 5.07 41.49
CA ASP A 141 -18.22 4.34 40.96
C ASP A 141 -19.12 3.82 42.11
N GLU A 142 -20.25 3.21 41.76
CA GLU A 142 -21.21 2.66 42.74
C GLU A 142 -20.61 1.56 43.63
N THR A 143 -19.49 0.96 43.18
CA THR A 143 -18.76 -0.11 43.88
C THR A 143 -17.52 0.37 44.63
N GLY A 144 -17.23 1.68 44.61
CA GLY A 144 -16.08 2.29 45.29
C GLY A 144 -14.77 2.27 44.48
N HIS A 145 -14.78 1.93 43.19
CA HIS A 145 -13.60 2.03 42.35
C HIS A 145 -13.30 3.48 41.97
N SER A 146 -12.00 3.75 41.79
CA SER A 146 -11.53 5.06 41.37
C SER A 146 -11.94 5.35 39.93
N TYR A 147 -12.55 6.51 39.72
CA TYR A 147 -12.91 6.98 38.41
C TYR A 147 -11.76 7.78 37.79
N PHE A 148 -11.44 7.51 36.53
CA PHE A 148 -10.34 8.11 35.79
C PHE A 148 -10.86 8.95 34.63
N ALA A 149 -10.10 9.97 34.25
CA ALA A 149 -10.31 10.78 33.07
C ALA A 149 -9.08 10.70 32.16
N PHE A 150 -9.30 10.37 30.90
CA PHE A 150 -8.26 10.27 29.89
C PHE A 150 -8.57 11.22 28.74
N ASN A 151 -7.65 12.15 28.49
CA ASN A 151 -7.59 12.85 27.22
C ASN A 151 -6.61 12.10 26.30
N GLY A 152 -6.99 11.89 25.04
CA GLY A 152 -6.18 11.19 24.07
C GLY A 152 -6.77 11.27 22.67
N VAL A 153 -6.24 10.41 21.79
CA VAL A 153 -6.81 10.20 20.45
C VAL A 153 -7.47 8.83 20.35
N ARG A 154 -8.56 8.78 19.60
CA ARG A 154 -9.13 7.52 19.14
C ARG A 154 -8.20 6.92 18.09
N THR A 155 -7.68 5.74 18.38
CA THR A 155 -6.81 4.99 17.49
C THR A 155 -7.41 3.64 17.12
N ASN A 156 -6.66 2.86 16.35
CA ASN A 156 -6.95 1.46 16.09
C ASN A 156 -5.98 0.59 16.89
N ALA A 157 -6.38 -0.63 17.23
CA ALA A 157 -5.49 -1.59 17.93
C ALA A 157 -4.22 -1.96 17.13
N GLY A 158 -4.14 -1.61 15.84
CA GLY A 158 -2.92 -1.75 15.04
C GLY A 158 -2.38 -3.18 15.04
N SER A 159 -1.12 -3.36 15.43
CA SER A 159 -0.50 -4.70 15.52
C SER A 159 -1.05 -5.60 16.64
N PHE A 160 -1.79 -5.03 17.58
CA PHE A 160 -2.42 -5.74 18.69
C PHE A 160 -3.84 -6.21 18.36
N SER A 161 -4.42 -5.85 17.20
CA SER A 161 -5.81 -6.18 16.86
C SER A 161 -6.15 -7.67 17.06
N ASP A 162 -5.31 -8.58 16.55
CA ASP A 162 -5.51 -10.02 16.72
C ASP A 162 -5.50 -10.42 18.21
N LEU A 163 -4.56 -9.86 18.99
CA LEU A 163 -4.39 -10.21 20.41
C LEU A 163 -5.53 -9.65 21.27
N VAL A 164 -6.05 -8.47 20.91
CA VAL A 164 -7.23 -7.89 21.57
C VAL A 164 -8.45 -8.75 21.29
N GLU A 165 -8.64 -9.21 20.05
CA GLU A 165 -9.74 -10.13 19.73
C GLU A 165 -9.63 -11.47 20.45
N ASP A 166 -8.43 -12.03 20.54
CA ASP A 166 -8.18 -13.27 21.29
C ASP A 166 -8.45 -13.07 22.79
N ALA A 167 -7.97 -11.97 23.38
CA ALA A 167 -8.25 -11.62 24.78
C ALA A 167 -9.74 -11.43 25.04
N PHE A 168 -10.47 -10.78 24.12
CA PHE A 168 -11.91 -10.61 24.25
C PHE A 168 -12.64 -11.96 24.22
N LYS A 169 -12.25 -12.87 23.34
CA LYS A 169 -12.84 -14.22 23.28
C LYS A 169 -12.55 -15.02 24.55
N GLU A 170 -11.31 -14.99 25.03
CA GLU A 170 -10.90 -15.71 26.23
C GLU A 170 -11.65 -15.24 27.48
N GLN A 171 -11.82 -13.92 27.62
CA GLN A 171 -12.53 -13.32 28.76
C GLN A 171 -14.05 -13.26 28.57
N GLY A 172 -14.57 -13.69 27.40
CA GLY A 172 -15.98 -13.60 27.06
C GLY A 172 -16.50 -12.16 26.94
N LEU A 173 -15.63 -11.22 26.59
CA LEU A 173 -15.94 -9.81 26.42
C LEU A 173 -16.50 -9.54 25.01
N THR A 174 -17.43 -8.59 24.92
CA THR A 174 -18.00 -8.12 23.66
C THR A 174 -17.73 -6.63 23.49
N LYS A 175 -17.50 -6.18 22.25
CA LYS A 175 -17.35 -4.74 21.96
C LYS A 175 -18.73 -4.09 21.99
N GLY A 176 -18.85 -2.97 22.71
CA GLY A 176 -20.02 -2.09 22.63
C GLY A 176 -20.18 -1.46 21.23
N PRO A 177 -21.36 -0.88 20.94
CA PRO A 177 -21.62 -0.22 19.66
C PRO A 177 -20.63 0.92 19.37
N ASP A 178 -20.31 1.71 20.39
CA ASP A 178 -19.39 2.86 20.32
C ASP A 178 -17.98 2.52 20.82
N PHE A 179 -17.57 1.26 20.65
CA PHE A 179 -16.27 0.80 21.09
C PHE A 179 -15.11 1.60 20.46
N ILE A 180 -14.20 2.09 21.30
CA ILE A 180 -12.99 2.81 20.88
C ILE A 180 -11.72 2.27 21.52
N VAL A 181 -10.59 2.43 20.82
CA VAL A 181 -9.26 2.26 21.40
C VAL A 181 -8.71 3.66 21.63
N VAL A 182 -8.29 3.95 22.86
CA VAL A 182 -7.77 5.26 23.24
C VAL A 182 -6.27 5.17 23.44
N GLU A 183 -5.55 6.13 22.84
CA GLU A 183 -4.14 6.40 23.09
C GLU A 183 -4.05 7.69 23.90
N PRO A 184 -3.90 7.61 25.24
CA PRO A 184 -3.88 8.79 26.10
C PRO A 184 -2.67 9.68 25.84
N PHE A 185 -2.84 10.98 26.05
CA PHE A 185 -1.76 11.96 25.96
C PHE A 185 -0.90 11.96 27.23
N TRP A 186 -0.02 10.97 27.36
CA TRP A 186 0.85 10.80 28.54
C TRP A 186 1.72 12.03 28.85
N GLU A 187 2.21 12.71 27.81
CA GLU A 187 3.07 13.90 27.94
C GLU A 187 2.31 15.22 27.81
N GLY A 188 0.98 15.18 27.83
CA GLY A 188 0.12 16.34 27.64
C GLY A 188 -0.39 16.50 26.20
N ARG A 189 -1.46 17.27 26.08
CA ARG A 189 -2.21 17.46 24.84
C ARG A 189 -1.37 18.09 23.74
N GLU A 190 -0.54 19.09 24.06
CA GLU A 190 0.27 19.76 23.02
C GLU A 190 1.21 18.77 22.32
N LYS A 191 1.85 17.91 23.10
CA LYS A 191 2.74 16.87 22.56
C LYS A 191 1.99 15.76 21.84
N GLY A 192 0.84 15.35 22.37
CA GLY A 192 0.00 14.31 21.77
C GLY A 192 -0.58 14.70 20.40
N LEU A 193 -0.92 15.98 20.22
CA LEU A 193 -1.39 16.54 18.96
C LEU A 193 -0.26 17.14 18.11
N THR A 194 0.99 17.07 18.55
CA THR A 194 2.12 17.46 17.69
C THR A 194 2.31 16.40 16.62
N TYR A 195 1.96 16.76 15.38
CA TYR A 195 2.14 15.90 14.23
C TYR A 195 3.64 15.59 14.02
N ALA A 196 4.01 14.32 14.20
CA ALA A 196 5.41 13.85 14.16
C ALA A 196 5.86 13.34 12.78
N GLY A 197 4.96 13.32 11.79
CA GLY A 197 5.27 12.85 10.45
C GLY A 197 6.02 13.89 9.61
N ASP A 198 6.58 13.44 8.50
CA ASP A 198 7.20 14.31 7.49
C ASP A 198 6.58 13.99 6.12
N PRO A 199 5.50 14.71 5.74
CA PRO A 199 4.77 14.46 4.51
C PRO A 199 5.68 14.58 3.29
N GLN A 200 6.65 15.50 3.33
CA GLN A 200 7.59 15.77 2.24
C GLN A 200 8.57 14.61 2.06
N ARG A 201 9.07 14.04 3.16
CA ARG A 201 9.98 12.89 3.10
C ARG A 201 9.29 11.64 2.53
N LEU A 202 8.08 11.34 2.97
CA LEU A 202 7.31 10.20 2.46
C LEU A 202 6.98 10.35 0.97
N ARG A 203 6.48 11.54 0.58
CA ARG A 203 6.24 11.89 -0.82
C ARG A 203 7.50 11.78 -1.65
N GLY A 204 8.61 12.33 -1.17
CA GLY A 204 9.91 12.29 -1.86
C GLY A 204 10.42 10.87 -2.09
N ASN A 205 10.26 9.98 -1.11
CA ASN A 205 10.63 8.56 -1.25
C ASN A 205 9.79 7.84 -2.32
N LEU A 206 8.47 8.06 -2.34
CA LEU A 206 7.57 7.45 -3.32
C LEU A 206 7.78 8.05 -4.73
N TRP A 207 8.06 9.35 -4.82
CA TRP A 207 8.44 10.00 -6.08
C TRP A 207 9.74 9.45 -6.66
N LYS A 208 10.77 9.25 -5.83
CA LYS A 208 12.02 8.62 -6.26
C LYS A 208 11.78 7.20 -6.78
N LEU A 209 10.96 6.41 -6.08
CA LEU A 209 10.61 5.06 -6.51
C LEU A 209 9.86 5.06 -7.85
N SER A 210 8.90 5.97 -8.01
CA SER A 210 8.20 6.16 -9.29
C SER A 210 9.17 6.56 -10.41
N GLY A 211 10.08 7.50 -10.16
CA GLY A 211 11.08 7.93 -11.14
C GLY A 211 11.96 6.76 -11.62
N VAL A 212 12.41 5.90 -10.71
CA VAL A 212 13.16 4.69 -11.07
C VAL A 212 12.34 3.76 -11.97
N LEU A 213 11.07 3.52 -11.63
CA LEU A 213 10.18 2.67 -12.43
C LEU A 213 9.91 3.26 -13.82
N LEU A 214 9.76 4.58 -13.91
CA LEU A 214 9.53 5.27 -15.18
C LEU A 214 10.76 5.21 -16.09
N VAL A 215 11.96 5.37 -15.53
CA VAL A 215 13.22 5.16 -16.26
C VAL A 215 13.34 3.72 -16.77
N LEU A 216 13.03 2.72 -15.95
CA LEU A 216 13.02 1.31 -16.37
C LEU A 216 12.00 1.05 -17.49
N ALA A 217 10.81 1.66 -17.40
CA ALA A 217 9.79 1.59 -18.44
C ALA A 217 10.32 2.16 -19.77
N ALA A 218 10.95 3.34 -19.73
CA ALA A 218 11.51 3.99 -20.91
C ALA A 218 12.63 3.16 -21.57
N ILE A 219 13.55 2.61 -20.77
CA ILE A 219 14.64 1.75 -21.26
C ILE A 219 14.04 0.52 -21.98
N LYS A 220 13.10 -0.17 -21.35
CA LYS A 220 12.46 -1.35 -21.94
C LYS A 220 11.62 -1.04 -23.17
N PHE A 221 10.92 0.09 -23.16
CA PHE A 221 10.19 0.56 -24.33
C PHE A 221 11.14 0.81 -25.52
N GLY A 222 12.28 1.46 -25.28
CA GLY A 222 13.32 1.66 -26.29
C GLY A 222 13.89 0.35 -26.83
N LEU A 223 14.17 -0.62 -25.96
CA LEU A 223 14.64 -1.95 -26.37
C LEU A 223 13.59 -2.72 -27.19
N ALA A 224 12.32 -2.68 -26.78
CA ALA A 224 11.21 -3.32 -27.50
C ALA A 224 10.94 -2.69 -28.87
N ARG A 225 11.14 -1.37 -29.01
CA ARG A 225 11.03 -0.68 -30.30
C ARG A 225 12.15 -1.09 -31.25
N ARG A 226 13.39 -1.19 -30.74
CA ARG A 226 14.55 -1.65 -31.53
C ARG A 226 14.43 -3.11 -31.97
N SER A 227 13.91 -3.99 -31.12
CA SER A 227 13.72 -5.40 -31.51
C SER A 227 12.67 -5.55 -32.61
N LYS A 228 11.55 -4.81 -32.54
CA LYS A 228 10.53 -4.78 -33.59
C LYS A 228 11.07 -4.27 -34.93
N GLN A 229 11.90 -3.21 -34.91
CA GLN A 229 12.55 -2.71 -36.13
C GLN A 229 13.46 -3.76 -36.77
N ARG A 230 14.34 -4.40 -35.98
CA ARG A 230 15.23 -5.47 -36.46
C ARG A 230 14.46 -6.68 -36.99
N GLN A 231 13.32 -7.00 -36.39
CA GLN A 231 12.47 -8.09 -36.85
C GLN A 231 11.82 -7.74 -38.20
N SER A 232 11.28 -6.52 -38.34
CA SER A 232 10.77 -6.03 -39.63
C SER A 232 11.83 -6.03 -40.74
N GLU A 233 13.09 -5.69 -40.43
CA GLU A 233 14.20 -5.74 -41.39
C GLU A 233 14.54 -7.18 -41.79
N ARG A 234 14.52 -8.13 -40.84
CA ARG A 234 14.75 -9.56 -41.12
C ARG A 234 13.61 -10.18 -41.93
N ASP A 235 12.38 -9.80 -41.62
CA ASP A 235 11.18 -10.28 -42.32
C ASP A 235 11.15 -9.71 -43.75
N ALA A 236 11.55 -8.45 -43.95
CA ALA A 236 11.72 -7.89 -45.30
C ALA A 236 12.82 -8.62 -46.08
N ALA A 237 13.98 -8.87 -45.46
CA ALA A 237 15.09 -9.58 -46.10
C ALA A 237 14.76 -11.05 -46.41
N SER A 238 13.92 -11.72 -45.60
CA SER A 238 13.48 -13.09 -45.85
C SER A 238 12.47 -13.17 -47.00
N VAL A 239 11.56 -12.19 -47.10
CA VAL A 239 10.64 -12.05 -48.24
C VAL A 239 11.41 -11.78 -49.53
N GLU A 240 12.42 -10.90 -49.52
CA GLU A 240 13.28 -10.70 -50.69
C GLU A 240 13.96 -11.99 -51.14
N ARG A 241 14.56 -12.75 -50.20
CA ARG A 241 15.17 -14.06 -50.53
C ARG A 241 14.16 -15.06 -51.10
N ALA A 242 12.93 -15.10 -50.56
CA ALA A 242 11.88 -15.97 -51.06
C ALA A 242 11.41 -15.59 -52.47
N ILE A 243 11.37 -14.30 -52.79
CA ILE A 243 11.04 -13.81 -54.15
C ILE A 243 12.16 -14.14 -55.13
N PHE A 244 13.44 -13.98 -54.74
CA PHE A 244 14.57 -14.38 -55.57
C PHE A 244 14.63 -15.90 -55.79
N ALA A 245 14.31 -16.71 -54.78
CA ALA A 245 14.28 -18.16 -54.90
C ALA A 245 13.10 -18.70 -55.74
N SER A 246 12.00 -17.95 -55.85
CA SER A 246 10.82 -18.33 -56.64
C SER A 246 10.77 -17.69 -58.04
N SER A 247 11.78 -16.89 -58.42
CA SER A 247 11.87 -16.32 -59.77
C SER A 247 12.28 -17.37 -60.81
N PRO A 248 11.54 -17.51 -61.94
CA PRO A 248 11.74 -18.59 -62.93
C PRO A 248 13.07 -18.51 -63.70
N ILE A 249 13.88 -17.47 -63.49
CA ILE A 249 15.20 -17.32 -64.13
C ILE A 249 16.22 -18.32 -63.54
N ALA A 250 16.03 -18.79 -62.30
CA ALA A 250 16.92 -19.79 -61.69
C ALA A 250 16.65 -21.24 -62.15
N SER A 251 15.55 -21.49 -62.88
CA SER A 251 15.18 -22.82 -63.37
C SER A 251 15.53 -23.06 -64.85
N ALA A 252 16.13 -22.09 -65.54
CA ALA A 252 16.43 -22.17 -66.97
C ALA A 252 17.92 -22.41 -67.26
N GLY A 253 18.56 -23.33 -66.55
CA GLY A 253 20.02 -23.50 -66.66
C GLY A 253 20.56 -24.87 -66.24
N GLU A 254 19.79 -25.95 -66.38
CA GLU A 254 20.30 -27.29 -66.12
C GLU A 254 19.92 -28.26 -67.24
N LYS A 255 20.46 -28.01 -68.44
CA LYS A 255 20.79 -29.05 -69.44
C LYS A 255 21.61 -28.46 -70.59
N GLY A 256 22.92 -28.65 -70.50
CA GLY A 256 23.82 -28.80 -71.65
C GLY A 256 24.38 -27.52 -72.29
N ALA A 257 25.55 -27.09 -71.84
CA ALA A 257 26.57 -26.49 -72.73
C ALA A 257 27.94 -26.46 -72.02
N ARG A 258 28.85 -27.36 -72.43
CA ARG A 258 30.28 -27.04 -72.43
C ARG A 258 30.46 -25.91 -73.43
N PHE A 259 30.93 -24.73 -73.03
CA PHE A 259 31.76 -23.82 -73.84
C PHE A 259 32.14 -22.58 -73.01
N GLY A 260 33.40 -22.16 -73.12
CA GLY A 260 33.80 -20.76 -72.98
C GLY A 260 34.24 -20.28 -71.59
N ARG A 261 35.55 -20.07 -71.46
CA ARG A 261 36.21 -19.24 -70.45
C ARG A 261 35.68 -17.80 -70.54
N PRO A 262 35.23 -17.14 -69.45
CA PRO A 262 34.80 -15.75 -69.51
C PRO A 262 35.97 -14.78 -69.29
N ASP A 263 36.03 -13.78 -70.17
CA ASP A 263 36.86 -12.57 -70.04
C ASP A 263 36.40 -11.70 -68.86
N PRO A 264 37.33 -11.07 -68.10
CA PRO A 264 37.00 -10.13 -67.05
C PRO A 264 36.87 -8.72 -67.66
N GLY A 265 35.67 -8.31 -68.05
CA GLY A 265 35.53 -6.97 -68.60
C GLY A 265 34.13 -6.57 -69.07
N VAL A 266 33.10 -6.64 -68.22
CA VAL A 266 31.84 -5.95 -68.51
C VAL A 266 31.24 -5.36 -67.23
N SER A 267 31.10 -4.04 -67.26
CA SER A 267 30.49 -3.16 -66.27
C SER A 267 29.06 -3.55 -65.89
N GLN A 268 28.79 -3.58 -64.58
CA GLN A 268 27.44 -3.71 -64.01
C GLN A 268 26.49 -2.61 -64.51
N PRO A 269 25.27 -2.93 -64.99
CA PRO A 269 24.24 -1.94 -65.26
C PRO A 269 23.62 -1.41 -63.95
N LYS A 270 23.66 -0.09 -63.81
CA LYS A 270 23.33 0.72 -62.63
C LYS A 270 21.82 0.96 -62.42
N THR A 271 20.92 0.11 -62.91
CA THR A 271 19.51 0.52 -63.15
C THR A 271 18.45 -0.06 -62.21
N LEU A 272 18.74 -0.99 -61.30
CA LEU A 272 17.71 -1.51 -60.38
C LEU A 272 17.48 -0.66 -59.12
N ARG A 273 18.35 0.30 -58.80
CA ARG A 273 18.14 1.22 -57.65
C ARG A 273 17.22 2.41 -57.96
N GLN A 274 16.95 2.72 -59.24
CA GLN A 274 16.10 3.86 -59.59
C GLN A 274 14.61 3.52 -59.71
N THR A 275 14.25 2.25 -59.91
CA THR A 275 12.85 1.83 -60.04
C THR A 275 12.13 1.75 -58.68
N ALA A 276 12.85 1.42 -57.60
CA ALA A 276 12.27 1.39 -56.24
C ALA A 276 11.95 2.80 -55.69
N ALA A 277 12.67 3.83 -56.13
CA ALA A 277 12.43 5.21 -55.70
C ALA A 277 11.22 5.88 -56.38
N ARG A 278 10.68 5.30 -57.46
CA ARG A 278 9.56 5.90 -58.21
C ARG A 278 8.17 5.38 -57.78
N VAL A 279 8.10 4.27 -57.05
CA VAL A 279 6.83 3.66 -56.60
C VAL A 279 6.32 4.23 -55.27
N GLN A 280 7.14 4.96 -54.51
CA GLN A 280 6.70 5.64 -53.28
C GLN A 280 6.11 7.04 -53.51
N LYS A 281 6.05 7.54 -54.75
CA LYS A 281 5.60 8.92 -55.05
C LYS A 281 4.14 9.06 -55.53
N THR A 282 3.34 8.00 -55.47
CA THR A 282 1.92 8.03 -55.82
C THR A 282 1.09 7.43 -54.68
N LEU A 283 0.95 8.19 -53.60
CA LEU A 283 -0.13 8.03 -52.62
C LEU A 283 -1.12 9.18 -52.87
N PRO A 284 -2.39 8.92 -53.23
CA PRO A 284 -3.37 9.99 -53.34
C PRO A 284 -3.73 10.51 -51.95
N GLU A 285 -3.56 11.81 -51.80
CA GLU A 285 -4.03 12.68 -50.72
C GLU A 285 -5.54 12.50 -50.56
N ARG A 286 -5.96 11.76 -49.52
CA ARG A 286 -7.37 11.56 -49.21
C ARG A 286 -7.80 12.63 -48.21
N SER A 287 -8.56 13.56 -48.74
CA SER A 287 -9.33 14.64 -48.11
C SER A 287 -9.96 14.27 -46.75
N SER A 288 -9.76 15.17 -45.79
CA SER A 288 -10.48 15.28 -44.52
C SER A 288 -12.00 15.35 -44.71
N PRO A 289 -12.79 14.69 -43.86
CA PRO A 289 -14.14 15.13 -43.55
C PRO A 289 -14.14 15.87 -42.21
N GLU A 290 -14.37 17.16 -42.32
CA GLU A 290 -15.38 17.94 -41.61
C GLU A 290 -15.93 17.38 -40.29
N LEU A 291 -15.71 18.17 -39.24
CA LEU A 291 -16.39 18.11 -37.94
C LEU A 291 -17.91 18.19 -38.12
N GLN A 292 -18.62 17.17 -37.64
CA GLN A 292 -19.98 17.33 -37.13
C GLN A 292 -19.96 17.10 -35.63
N SER A 293 -20.24 18.19 -34.92
CA SER A 293 -20.50 18.23 -33.49
C SER A 293 -21.89 17.63 -33.24
N GLU A 294 -21.94 16.44 -32.63
CA GLU A 294 -23.13 15.99 -31.92
C GLU A 294 -22.97 16.32 -30.43
N GLU A 295 -23.75 17.31 -29.99
CA GLU A 295 -24.16 17.48 -28.60
C GLU A 295 -25.03 16.28 -28.19
N GLY A 296 -24.66 15.57 -27.12
CA GLY A 296 -25.51 14.56 -26.52
C GLY A 296 -24.76 13.58 -25.64
N GLY A 297 -24.78 13.78 -24.31
CA GLY A 297 -24.38 12.74 -23.36
C GLY A 297 -23.91 13.23 -21.99
N GLU A 298 -24.72 14.00 -21.26
CA GLU A 298 -24.45 14.37 -19.86
C GLU A 298 -24.57 13.20 -18.85
N ASP A 299 -24.81 11.96 -19.29
CA ASP A 299 -25.01 10.81 -18.39
C ASP A 299 -23.72 10.07 -17.98
N HIS A 300 -22.55 10.38 -18.55
CA HIS A 300 -21.28 9.73 -18.17
C HIS A 300 -20.54 10.42 -17.01
N GLY A 301 -20.93 11.65 -16.65
CA GLY A 301 -20.37 12.36 -15.50
C GLY A 301 -20.86 11.82 -14.15
N LEU A 302 -22.13 11.43 -14.07
CA LEU A 302 -22.78 10.97 -12.83
C LEU A 302 -22.30 9.59 -12.38
N ALA A 303 -22.03 8.67 -13.31
CA ALA A 303 -21.49 7.34 -12.99
C ALA A 303 -20.05 7.39 -12.45
N LYS A 304 -19.22 8.31 -12.98
CA LYS A 304 -17.83 8.50 -12.54
C LYS A 304 -17.73 9.18 -11.17
N ALA A 305 -18.59 10.16 -10.90
CA ALA A 305 -18.68 10.82 -9.60
C ALA A 305 -19.22 9.86 -8.51
N GLY A 306 -20.22 9.04 -8.83
CA GLY A 306 -20.76 8.01 -7.93
C GLY A 306 -19.77 6.90 -7.60
N PHE A 307 -18.98 6.45 -8.59
CA PHE A 307 -17.92 5.47 -8.37
C PHE A 307 -16.81 6.02 -7.47
N MET A 308 -16.35 7.26 -7.71
CA MET A 308 -15.28 7.87 -6.92
C MET A 308 -15.69 8.10 -5.46
N ARG A 309 -16.94 8.54 -5.20
CA ARG A 309 -17.47 8.71 -3.84
C ARG A 309 -17.62 7.39 -3.08
N ARG A 310 -18.05 6.32 -3.77
CA ARG A 310 -18.13 4.96 -3.20
C ARG A 310 -16.75 4.34 -3.00
N PHE A 311 -15.78 4.64 -3.86
CA PHE A 311 -14.41 4.19 -3.75
C PHE A 311 -13.70 4.83 -2.55
N THR A 312 -13.90 6.13 -2.31
CA THR A 312 -13.32 6.84 -1.14
C THR A 312 -13.93 6.42 0.20
N GLN A 313 -15.19 5.98 0.22
CA GLN A 313 -15.85 5.46 1.44
C GLN A 313 -15.56 3.97 1.71
N ALA A 314 -15.04 3.24 0.73
CA ALA A 314 -14.75 1.82 0.90
C ALA A 314 -13.53 1.61 1.81
N SER A 315 -13.57 0.59 2.67
CA SER A 315 -12.44 0.25 3.55
C SER A 315 -11.13 0.09 2.75
N ARG A 316 -9.97 0.43 3.35
CA ARG A 316 -8.64 0.27 2.71
C ARG A 316 -8.42 -1.12 2.08
N LYS A 317 -9.05 -2.17 2.63
CA LYS A 317 -9.04 -3.54 2.05
C LYS A 317 -9.81 -3.61 0.73
N SER A 318 -10.99 -3.01 0.65
CA SER A 318 -11.83 -2.98 -0.55
C SER A 318 -11.20 -2.14 -1.67
N GLN A 319 -10.55 -1.02 -1.33
CA GLN A 319 -9.80 -0.19 -2.29
C GLN A 319 -8.61 -0.96 -2.90
N MET A 320 -7.85 -1.70 -2.08
CA MET A 320 -6.77 -2.58 -2.54
C MET A 320 -7.27 -3.70 -3.45
N ILE A 321 -8.42 -4.30 -3.14
CA ILE A 321 -9.04 -5.36 -3.96
C ILE A 321 -9.50 -4.80 -5.31
N LEU A 322 -10.14 -3.62 -5.33
CA LEU A 322 -10.55 -2.95 -6.57
C LEU A 322 -9.35 -2.52 -7.41
N LEU A 323 -8.29 -1.99 -6.80
CA LEU A 323 -7.06 -1.67 -7.52
C LEU A 323 -6.45 -2.96 -8.10
N GLY A 324 -6.41 -4.04 -7.32
CA GLY A 324 -6.01 -5.36 -7.79
C GLY A 324 -6.85 -5.82 -9.00
N MET A 325 -8.17 -5.66 -8.96
CA MET A 325 -9.06 -5.98 -10.09
C MET A 325 -8.78 -5.13 -11.33
N VAL A 326 -8.54 -3.82 -11.20
CA VAL A 326 -8.21 -2.93 -12.33
C VAL A 326 -6.88 -3.30 -12.98
N PHE A 327 -5.91 -3.82 -12.20
CA PHE A 327 -4.64 -4.33 -12.73
C PHE A 327 -4.75 -5.76 -13.30
N ILE A 328 -5.74 -6.55 -12.88
CA ILE A 328 -5.97 -7.93 -13.33
C ILE A 328 -6.89 -8.01 -14.56
N LEU A 329 -7.87 -7.11 -14.70
CA LEU A 329 -8.83 -7.08 -15.82
C LEU A 329 -8.18 -7.02 -17.21
N PRO A 330 -7.07 -6.29 -17.44
CA PRO A 330 -6.35 -6.32 -18.72
C PRO A 330 -5.77 -7.70 -19.05
N PHE A 331 -5.48 -8.54 -18.05
CA PHE A 331 -5.06 -9.93 -18.25
C PHE A 331 -6.22 -10.86 -18.62
N CYS A 332 -7.47 -10.50 -18.30
CA CYS A 332 -8.66 -11.29 -18.62
C CYS A 332 -9.20 -11.05 -20.04
N VAL A 333 -8.92 -9.91 -20.67
CA VAL A 333 -9.40 -9.59 -22.05
C VAL A 333 -8.47 -10.14 -23.14
N MET A 334 -7.29 -10.66 -22.78
CA MET A 334 -6.44 -11.39 -23.72
C MET A 334 -7.04 -12.77 -24.05
N LYS A 335 -7.55 -12.95 -25.27
CA LYS A 335 -7.87 -14.27 -25.83
C LYS A 335 -6.66 -15.19 -25.71
N PRO A 336 -6.79 -16.38 -25.10
CA PRO A 336 -5.69 -17.33 -25.04
C PRO A 336 -5.53 -18.02 -26.40
N ALA A 337 -4.34 -17.88 -27.00
CA ALA A 337 -3.93 -18.70 -28.15
C ALA A 337 -3.58 -20.15 -27.74
N PHE A 338 -3.77 -20.53 -26.47
CA PHE A 338 -3.45 -21.86 -25.96
C PHE A 338 -4.63 -22.42 -25.15
N GLY A 339 -5.23 -23.49 -25.68
CA GLY A 339 -6.35 -24.20 -25.06
C GLY A 339 -5.94 -24.89 -23.76
N GLY A 340 -6.67 -24.60 -22.68
CA GLY A 340 -6.50 -25.23 -21.37
C GLY A 340 -7.01 -24.34 -20.23
N MET A 341 -8.33 -24.31 -20.02
CA MET A 341 -9.02 -23.35 -19.15
C MET A 341 -8.85 -23.58 -17.63
N VAL A 342 -8.31 -24.71 -17.20
CA VAL A 342 -8.27 -25.10 -15.77
C VAL A 342 -7.00 -24.63 -15.06
N LEU A 343 -5.88 -24.55 -15.77
CA LEU A 343 -4.60 -24.09 -15.22
C LEU A 343 -4.58 -22.60 -14.81
N PRO A 344 -5.13 -21.65 -15.59
CA PRO A 344 -5.05 -20.22 -15.24
C PRO A 344 -5.91 -19.85 -14.02
N VAL A 345 -7.02 -20.55 -13.76
CA VAL A 345 -7.86 -20.30 -12.58
C VAL A 345 -7.19 -20.83 -11.31
N ALA A 346 -6.64 -22.04 -11.33
CA ALA A 346 -5.87 -22.58 -10.21
C ALA A 346 -4.58 -21.76 -9.95
N PHE A 347 -3.92 -21.28 -11.00
CA PHE A 347 -2.77 -20.38 -10.89
C PHE A 347 -3.17 -18.99 -10.37
N MET A 348 -4.35 -18.47 -10.73
CA MET A 348 -4.92 -17.24 -10.20
C MET A 348 -5.27 -17.36 -8.70
N VAL A 349 -5.92 -18.44 -8.28
CA VAL A 349 -6.21 -18.71 -6.85
C VAL A 349 -4.91 -18.88 -6.06
N TYR A 350 -3.92 -19.56 -6.64
CA TYR A 350 -2.59 -19.72 -6.03
C TYR A 350 -1.83 -18.40 -5.94
N ILE A 351 -1.87 -17.55 -6.97
CA ILE A 351 -1.25 -16.22 -6.96
C ILE A 351 -1.97 -15.33 -5.95
N TYR A 352 -3.30 -15.31 -5.94
CA TYR A 352 -4.10 -14.53 -4.99
C TYR A 352 -3.81 -14.94 -3.53
N TRP A 353 -3.72 -16.25 -3.27
CA TRP A 353 -3.40 -16.79 -1.94
C TRP A 353 -1.93 -16.61 -1.54
N SER A 354 -0.99 -16.81 -2.48
CA SER A 354 0.46 -16.70 -2.28
C SER A 354 0.92 -15.24 -2.15
N ILE A 355 0.39 -14.33 -2.97
CA ILE A 355 0.64 -12.89 -2.90
C ILE A 355 -0.07 -12.31 -1.68
N GLY A 356 -1.31 -12.70 -1.37
CA GLY A 356 -2.01 -12.26 -0.16
C GLY A 356 -1.22 -12.52 1.13
N ALA A 357 -0.60 -13.70 1.26
CA ALA A 357 0.15 -14.07 2.47
C ALA A 357 1.62 -13.58 2.49
N LYS A 358 2.33 -13.58 1.35
CA LYS A 358 3.75 -13.21 1.28
C LYS A 358 4.01 -11.74 0.91
N ALA A 359 3.12 -11.10 0.15
CA ALA A 359 3.24 -9.69 -0.16
C ALA A 359 2.85 -8.83 1.05
N ALA A 360 1.87 -9.23 1.87
CA ALA A 360 1.54 -8.51 3.11
C ALA A 360 2.74 -8.41 4.07
N THR A 361 3.57 -9.46 4.14
CA THR A 361 4.78 -9.47 4.99
C THR A 361 5.98 -8.79 4.35
N SER A 362 6.15 -8.88 3.02
CA SER A 362 7.27 -8.23 2.31
C SER A 362 7.04 -6.73 2.07
N VAL A 363 5.81 -6.34 1.74
CA VAL A 363 5.40 -4.93 1.59
C VAL A 363 5.48 -4.22 2.93
N ARG A 364 5.02 -4.85 4.01
CA ARG A 364 5.18 -4.29 5.37
C ARG A 364 6.65 -4.09 5.74
N LYS A 365 7.52 -5.05 5.45
CA LYS A 365 8.95 -4.96 5.75
C LYS A 365 9.64 -3.86 4.92
N ALA A 366 9.25 -3.71 3.66
CA ALA A 366 9.70 -2.61 2.80
C ALA A 366 9.15 -1.24 3.27
N LEU A 367 7.91 -1.18 3.78
CA LEU A 367 7.33 0.03 4.35
C LEU A 367 7.98 0.42 5.68
N GLU A 368 8.39 -0.54 6.52
CA GLU A 368 9.20 -0.33 7.73
C GLU A 368 10.62 0.13 7.40
N GLU A 369 11.25 -0.41 6.35
CA GLU A 369 12.60 -0.01 5.90
C GLU A 369 12.63 1.40 5.27
N VAL A 370 11.55 1.84 4.63
CA VAL A 370 11.43 3.17 3.99
C VAL A 370 10.86 4.24 4.94
N GLY A 371 10.53 3.87 6.19
CA GLY A 371 10.03 4.79 7.21
C GLY A 371 8.57 5.22 7.02
N LEU A 372 7.81 4.51 6.19
CA LEU A 372 6.37 4.69 5.95
C LEU A 372 5.50 3.99 7.02
N LEU A 373 6.11 3.18 7.87
CA LEU A 373 5.55 2.67 9.12
C LEU A 373 6.45 3.15 10.26
N LYS A 374 5.87 3.73 11.33
CA LYS A 374 6.60 4.20 12.52
C LYS A 374 7.69 3.18 12.90
N PRO A 375 8.96 3.57 13.05
CA PRO A 375 10.00 2.64 13.44
C PRO A 375 9.66 2.07 14.81
N ARG A 376 9.89 0.77 14.96
CA ARG A 376 10.00 0.12 16.27
C ARG A 376 10.98 0.95 17.10
N ILE A 377 10.54 1.46 18.26
CA ILE A 377 11.43 2.01 19.28
C ILE A 377 12.34 0.86 19.73
N SER A 378 13.46 0.66 19.04
CA SER A 378 14.45 -0.36 19.40
C SER A 378 15.87 0.02 18.99
N ARG A 379 16.17 1.32 18.91
CA ARG A 379 17.55 1.81 18.81
C ARG A 379 17.76 3.03 19.70
N LEU A 380 17.67 2.81 21.01
CA LEU A 380 18.43 3.55 22.04
C LEU A 380 18.83 2.66 23.24
N ALA A 381 18.57 1.35 23.20
CA ALA A 381 19.09 0.40 24.18
C ALA A 381 20.47 -0.13 23.75
N LYS A 382 21.46 0.76 23.76
CA LYS A 382 22.89 0.38 23.82
C LYS A 382 23.65 1.35 24.71
N GLN A 383 23.12 1.56 25.90
CA GLN A 383 23.87 1.95 27.08
C GLN A 383 22.94 1.62 28.25
N ASP A 384 23.28 0.55 28.96
CA ASP A 384 22.54 0.06 30.11
C ASP A 384 23.17 0.69 31.36
N PRO A 385 22.59 1.77 31.92
CA PRO A 385 23.10 2.40 33.14
C PRO A 385 22.96 1.48 34.37
N PHE A 386 22.20 0.38 34.29
CA PHE A 386 21.96 -0.53 35.40
C PHE A 386 23.01 -1.64 35.56
N SER A 387 23.81 -1.90 34.52
CA SER A 387 24.91 -2.87 34.59
C SER A 387 26.01 -2.48 35.60
N ARG A 388 26.17 -1.18 35.92
CA ARG A 388 27.10 -0.72 36.98
C ARG A 388 26.54 -0.90 38.40
N LEU A 389 25.22 -0.81 38.57
CA LEU A 389 24.58 -0.97 39.88
C LEU A 389 24.52 -2.44 40.31
N GLU A 390 24.32 -3.37 39.37
CA GLU A 390 24.42 -4.81 39.67
C GLU A 390 25.84 -5.27 40.02
N ALA A 391 26.88 -4.63 39.46
CA ALA A 391 28.26 -4.92 39.82
C ALA A 391 28.63 -4.38 41.22
N GLN A 392 28.07 -3.23 41.62
CA GLN A 392 28.26 -2.69 42.98
C GLN A 392 27.48 -3.48 44.04
N ALA A 393 26.29 -3.99 43.72
CA ALA A 393 25.49 -4.78 44.66
C ALA A 393 26.08 -6.17 44.96
N ARG A 394 26.92 -6.72 44.07
CA ARG A 394 27.60 -8.02 44.30
C ARG A 394 28.88 -7.92 45.13
N ASN A 395 29.42 -6.72 45.34
CA ASN A 395 30.63 -6.51 46.16
C ASN A 395 30.33 -6.16 47.63
N ILE A 396 29.05 -6.14 48.04
CA ILE A 396 28.62 -5.84 49.43
C ILE A 396 28.05 -7.11 50.10
N ARG A 397 28.28 -8.29 49.53
CA ARG A 397 28.14 -9.59 50.20
C ARG A 397 29.47 -10.30 50.14
#